data_AF-A0A929E0E0-F1
#
_entry.id   AF-A0A929E0E0-F1
#
_cell.length_a   1.000
_cell.length_b   1.000
_cell.length_c   1.000
_cell.angle_alpha   90.00
_cell.angle_beta   90.00
_cell.angle_gamma   90.00
#
_symmetry.space_group_name_H-M   'P 1'
#
loop_
_entity.id
_entity.type
_entity.pdbx_description
1 polymer ?
#
loop_
_entity_poly.entity_id
_entity_poly.type
_entity_poly.pdbx_seq_one_letter_code
_entity_poly.pdbx_strand_id
1 'polypeptide(L)' 'MVGRSGVGYDNVDIEASTARKISAIITPGANSQAIAEAAITFVLALCKKVIHWDKQLKQGNWLN' A
#
# COMPACT_ATOMS: atom_id res chain seq x y z
N MET A 1 22.04 -4.12 12.35
CA MET A 1 21.17 -4.62 11.26
C MET A 1 19.91 -3.77 11.25
N VAL A 2 19.44 -3.34 10.07
CA VAL A 2 18.20 -2.58 9.90
C VAL A 2 17.20 -3.50 9.20
N GLY A 3 16.05 -3.76 9.84
CA GLY A 3 14.98 -4.58 9.27
C GLY A 3 13.77 -3.75 8.91
N ARG A 4 13.23 -3.94 7.70
CA ARG A 4 11.97 -3.34 7.26
C ARG A 4 10.96 -4.44 6.98
N SER A 5 9.78 -4.32 7.60
CA SER A 5 8.65 -5.25 7.42
C SER A 5 7.91 -5.09 6.08
N GLY A 6 8.58 -4.59 5.05
CA GLY A 6 8.02 -4.32 3.74
C GLY A 6 9.07 -4.43 2.64
N VAL A 7 8.61 -4.36 1.39
CA VAL A 7 9.47 -4.48 0.20
C VAL A 7 10.22 -3.20 -0.16
N GLY A 8 9.68 -2.04 0.22
CA GLY A 8 10.30 -0.74 -0.08
C GLY A 8 11.53 -0.48 0.78
N TYR A 9 12.65 -0.17 0.13
CA TYR A 9 13.92 0.16 0.77
C TYR A 9 14.43 1.56 0.39
N ASP A 10 13.63 2.37 -0.31
CA ASP A 10 13.99 3.74 -0.74
C ASP A 10 14.30 4.68 0.43
N ASN A 11 13.73 4.40 1.61
CA ASN A 11 13.98 5.14 2.84
C ASN A 11 15.22 4.66 3.62
N VAL A 12 16.01 3.74 3.06
CA VAL A 12 17.26 3.24 3.67
C VAL A 12 18.42 3.71 2.82
N ASP A 13 19.32 4.49 3.42
CA ASP A 13 20.59 4.86 2.80
C ASP A 13 21.51 3.63 2.75
N ILE A 14 21.54 2.99 1.58
CA ILE A 14 22.30 1.76 1.32
C ILE A 14 23.80 2.03 1.32
N GLU A 15 24.25 3.20 0.87
CA GLU A 15 25.67 3.55 0.79
C GLU A 15 26.25 3.75 2.19
N ALA A 16 25.58 4.55 3.03
CA ALA A 16 25.98 4.76 4.41
C ALA A 16 25.88 3.48 5.26
N SER A 17 24.90 2.63 4.98
CA SER A 17 24.75 1.33 5.66
C SER A 17 25.88 0.37 5.29
N THR A 18 26.24 0.30 4.00
CA THR A 18 27.36 -0.49 3.49
C THR A 18 28.69 -0.02 4.09
N ALA A 19 28.96 1.29 4.10
CA ALA A 19 30.17 1.87 4.67
C ALA A 19 30.36 1.54 6.16
N ARG A 20 29.24 1.41 6.90
CA ARG A 20 29.23 1.06 8.33
C ARG A 20 29.10 -0.44 8.60
N LYS A 21 29.12 -1.29 7.56
CA LYS A 21 28.91 -2.76 7.66
C LYS A 21 27.58 -3.13 8.34
N ILE A 22 26.54 -2.31 8.14
CA ILE A 22 25.20 -2.54 8.68
C ILE A 22 24.36 -3.21 7.60
N SER A 23 23.99 -4.47 7.81
CA SER A 23 23.09 -5.19 6.89
C SER A 23 21.66 -4.64 6.96
N ALA A 24 21.05 -4.47 5.78
CA ALA A 24 19.65 -4.11 5.61
C ALA A 24 18.86 -5.31 5.08
N ILE A 25 17.73 -5.64 5.70
CA ILE A 25 16.83 -6.72 5.26
C ILE A 25 15.44 -6.17 4.97
N ILE A 26 14.87 -6.63 3.86
CA ILE A 26 13.48 -6.39 3.47
C ILE A 26 12.70 -7.71 3.56
N THR A 27 11.38 -7.65 3.37
CA THR A 27 10.54 -8.85 3.28
C THR A 27 9.97 -8.99 1.86
N PRO A 28 10.73 -9.59 0.91
CA PRO A 28 10.26 -9.77 -0.46
C PRO A 28 8.97 -10.58 -0.51
N GLY A 29 8.00 -10.14 -1.31
CA GLY A 29 6.79 -10.93 -1.60
C GLY A 29 5.74 -10.95 -0.48
N ALA A 30 6.06 -10.52 0.74
CA ALA A 30 5.16 -10.66 1.90
C ALA A 30 3.82 -9.93 1.74
N ASN A 31 3.77 -8.87 0.94
CA ASN A 31 2.56 -8.09 0.69
C ASN A 31 2.08 -8.15 -0.78
N SER A 32 2.71 -8.96 -1.64
CA SER A 32 2.42 -8.97 -3.08
C SER A 32 0.97 -9.32 -3.38
N GLN A 33 0.41 -10.33 -2.70
CA GLN A 33 -0.97 -10.75 -2.90
C GLN A 33 -1.96 -9.68 -2.41
N ALA A 34 -1.76 -9.15 -1.20
CA ALA A 34 -2.62 -8.10 -0.64
C ALA A 34 -2.63 -6.83 -1.52
N ILE A 35 -1.47 -6.46 -2.09
CA ILE A 35 -1.38 -5.34 -3.04
C ILE A 35 -2.11 -5.65 -4.34
N ALA A 36 -1.98 -6.85 -4.89
CA ALA A 36 -2.67 -7.24 -6.11
C ALA A 36 -4.20 -7.16 -5.94
N GLU A 37 -4.73 -7.67 -4.83
CA GLU A 37 -6.15 -7.56 -4.47
C GLU A 37 -6.58 -6.09 -4.34
N ALA A 38 -5.84 -5.29 -3.57
CA ALA A 38 -6.14 -3.87 -3.38
C ALA A 38 -6.12 -3.07 -4.69
N ALA A 39 -5.17 -3.36 -5.59
CA ALA A 39 -5.08 -2.70 -6.89
C ALA A 39 -6.33 -2.94 -7.74
N ILE A 40 -6.77 -4.20 -7.84
CA ILE A 40 -8.00 -4.55 -8.57
C ILE A 40 -9.22 -3.91 -7.92
N THR A 41 -9.32 -3.96 -6.58
CA THR A 41 -10.40 -3.31 -5.83
C THR A 41 -10.45 -1.81 -6.10
N PHE A 42 -9.31 -1.12 -6.13
CA PHE A 42 -9.26 0.31 -6.45
C PHE A 42 -9.71 0.63 -7.87
N VAL A 43 -9.29 -0.15 -8.87
CA VAL A 43 -9.76 0.01 -10.25
C VAL A 43 -11.29 -0.09 -10.30
N LEU A 44 -11.87 -1.12 -9.68
CA LEU A 44 -13.32 -1.30 -9.63
C LEU A 44 -14.04 -0.19 -8.86
N ALA A 45 -13.48 0.22 -7.72
CA ALA A 45 -14.03 1.27 -6.87
C ALA A 45 -14.10 2.62 -7.61
N LEU A 46 -13.09 2.94 -8.41
CA LEU A 46 -13.06 4.14 -9.26
C LEU A 46 -14.07 4.03 -10.40
N CYS A 47 -14.09 2.91 -11.13
CA CYS A 47 -15.00 2.69 -12.25
C CYS A 47 -16.48 2.81 -11.87
N LYS A 48 -16.84 2.39 -10.64
CA LYS A 48 -18.23 2.44 -10.14
C LYS A 48 -18.50 3.59 -9.18
N LYS A 49 -17.51 4.47 -8.95
CA LYS A 49 -17.60 5.58 -7.99
C LYS A 49 -18.11 5.11 -6.61
N VAL A 50 -17.63 3.95 -6.15
CA VAL A 50 -18.16 3.28 -4.95
C VAL A 50 -18.10 4.19 -3.73
N ILE A 51 -16.99 4.91 -3.55
CA ILE A 51 -16.80 5.84 -2.42
C ILE A 51 -17.77 7.02 -2.47
N HIS A 52 -18.10 7.51 -3.68
CA HIS A 52 -19.08 8.59 -3.84
C HIS A 52 -20.47 8.10 -3.42
N TRP A 53 -20.92 6.97 -3.94
CA TRP A 53 -22.25 6.43 -3.64
C TRP A 53 -22.41 5.98 -2.19
N ASP A 54 -21.37 5.39 -1.60
CA ASP A 54 -21.32 5.08 -0.16
C ASP A 54 -21.55 6.34 0.68
N LYS A 55 -20.91 7.45 0.32
CA LYS A 55 -21.10 8.74 1.01
C LYS A 55 -22.51 9.29 0.79
N GLN A 56 -23.03 9.27 -0.44
CA GLN A 56 -24.39 9.75 -0.74
C GLN A 56 -25.45 8.95 0.02
N LEU A 57 -25.30 7.64 0.11
CA LEU A 57 -26.22 6.76 0.84
C LEU A 57 -26.22 7.09 2.34
N LYS A 58 -25.04 7.23 2.96
CA LYS A 58 -24.91 7.61 4.38
C LYS A 58 -25.46 9.00 4.69
N GLN A 59 -25.51 9.88 3.69
CA GLN A 59 -26.10 11.22 3.80
C GLN A 59 -27.62 11.24 3.56
N GLY A 60 -28.24 10.09 3.25
CA GLY A 60 -29.68 10.00 2.99
C GLY A 60 -30.09 10.43 1.58
N ASN A 61 -29.14 10.70 0.68
CA ASN A 61 -29.40 11.21 -0.67
C ASN A 61 -29.84 10.14 -1.69
N TRP A 62 -30.25 8.95 -1.24
CA TRP A 62 -30.59 7.81 -2.11
C TRP A 62 -32.07 7.73 -2.47
N LEU A 63 -32.96 8.27 -1.63
CA LEU A 63 -34.42 8.16 -1.78
C LEU A 63 -35.08 9.43 -2.37
N ASN A 64 -34.28 10.45 -2.70
CA ASN A 64 -34.76 11.70 -3.32
C ASN A 64 -34.72 11.63 -4.84
#